data_AF-A0AA38HZH8-F1
#
_entry.id   AF-A0AA38HZH8-F1
#
_cell.length_a   1.000
_cell.length_b   1.000
_cell.length_c   1.000
_cell.angle_alpha   90.00
_cell.angle_beta   90.00
_cell.angle_gamma   90.00
#
_symmetry.space_group_name_H-M   'P 1'
#
loop_
_entity.id
_entity.type
_entity.pdbx_description
1 polymer ?
#
loop_
_entity_poly.entity_id
_entity_poly.type
_entity_poly.pdbx_seq_one_letter_code
_entity_poly.pdbx_strand_id
1 'polypeptide(L)'
;MFILLNVDIFMSYYRNGIFVNGGFVYSVTACKEKYLAKYPDLQIQETWLEAHIRDVINRFVRTGSVNIGKFPGGPSVFEEIVDDLRQIAQNP
;
A
#
# COMPACT_ATOMS: atom_id res chain seq x y z
N MET A 1 5.72 -11.18 -10.92
CA MET A 1 4.33 -10.84 -10.51
C MET A 1 4.26 -9.90 -9.29
N PHE A 2 5.37 -9.31 -8.80
CA PHE A 2 5.36 -8.51 -7.56
C PHE A 2 5.26 -6.99 -7.77
N ILE A 3 5.74 -6.48 -8.92
CA ILE A 3 5.76 -5.04 -9.25
C ILE A 3 4.34 -4.45 -9.47
N LEU A 4 3.37 -5.28 -9.84
CA LEU A 4 1.98 -4.84 -10.09
C LEU A 4 1.17 -4.63 -8.80
N LEU A 5 1.61 -5.19 -7.67
CA LEU A 5 0.91 -5.11 -6.38
C LEU A 5 0.91 -3.69 -5.78
N ASN A 6 1.98 -2.92 -6.04
CA ASN A 6 2.22 -1.63 -5.39
C ASN A 6 1.34 -0.50 -5.97
N VAL A 7 1.26 -0.44 -7.30
CA VAL A 7 0.33 0.46 -7.98
C VAL A 7 -1.09 0.07 -7.64
N ASP A 8 -1.38 -1.22 -7.51
CA ASP A 8 -2.70 -1.69 -7.12
C ASP A 8 -3.11 -1.28 -5.71
N ILE A 9 -2.24 -1.35 -4.68
CA ILE A 9 -2.57 -0.88 -3.33
C ILE A 9 -2.88 0.62 -3.35
N PHE A 10 -2.02 1.40 -3.99
CA PHE A 10 -2.19 2.85 -4.08
C PHE A 10 -3.45 3.21 -4.85
N MET A 11 -3.63 2.64 -6.05
CA MET A 11 -4.81 2.86 -6.87
C MET A 11 -6.07 2.33 -6.20
N SER A 12 -5.99 1.22 -5.46
CA SER A 12 -7.11 0.69 -4.68
C SER A 12 -7.49 1.69 -3.59
N TYR A 13 -6.54 2.21 -2.82
CA TYR A 13 -6.82 3.23 -1.80
C TYR A 13 -7.57 4.43 -2.38
N TYR A 14 -7.06 5.03 -3.46
CA TYR A 14 -7.72 6.17 -4.11
C TYR A 14 -9.03 5.81 -4.83
N ARG A 15 -9.18 4.60 -5.37
CA ARG A 15 -10.44 4.12 -5.96
C ARG A 15 -11.50 3.80 -4.91
N ASN A 16 -11.08 3.59 -3.66
CA ASN A 16 -11.96 3.28 -2.54
C ASN A 16 -12.34 4.51 -1.72
N GLY A 17 -12.09 5.71 -2.24
CA GLY A 17 -12.60 6.94 -1.67
C GLY A 17 -14.14 6.93 -1.67
N ILE A 18 -14.72 7.20 -0.51
CA ILE A 18 -16.16 7.39 -0.33
C ILE A 18 -16.40 8.90 -0.24
N PHE A 19 -17.32 9.43 -1.03
CA PHE A 19 -17.66 10.85 -0.97
C PHE A 19 -18.59 11.12 0.23
N VAL A 20 -18.10 11.87 1.22
CA VAL A 20 -18.81 12.21 2.47
C VAL A 20 -18.65 13.71 2.72
N ASN A 21 -19.76 14.41 2.98
CA ASN A 21 -19.79 15.83 3.36
C ASN A 21 -18.93 16.76 2.48
N GLY A 22 -18.99 16.59 1.16
CA GLY A 22 -18.27 17.46 0.22
C GLY A 22 -16.80 17.09 -0.03
N GLY A 23 -16.32 15.97 0.50
CA GLY A 23 -14.95 15.49 0.28
C GLY A 23 -14.87 13.97 0.14
N PHE A 24 -13.75 13.48 -0.41
CA PHE A 24 -13.46 12.05 -0.44
C PHE A 24 -12.78 11.61 0.86
N VAL A 25 -13.35 10.59 1.50
CA VAL A 25 -12.81 9.92 2.68
C VAL A 25 -12.32 8.54 2.26
N TYR A 26 -11.08 8.22 2.59
CA TYR A 26 -10.44 6.99 2.16
C TYR A 26 -10.19 6.08 3.36
N SER A 27 -10.61 4.81 3.26
CA SER A 27 -10.48 3.82 4.33
C SER A 27 -9.37 2.82 4.04
N VAL A 28 -8.39 2.78 4.95
CA VAL A 28 -7.30 1.78 4.93
C VAL A 28 -7.89 0.37 5.03
N THR A 29 -8.87 0.16 5.92
CA THR A 29 -9.54 -1.13 6.10
C THR A 29 -10.26 -1.59 4.83
N ALA A 30 -11.01 -0.69 4.18
CA ALA A 30 -11.68 -1.03 2.92
C ALA A 30 -10.69 -1.33 1.79
N CYS A 31 -9.55 -0.62 1.76
CA CYS A 31 -8.46 -0.90 0.82
C CYS A 31 -7.86 -2.29 1.06
N LYS A 32 -7.59 -2.64 2.32
CA LYS A 32 -7.09 -3.96 2.74
C LYS A 32 -8.04 -5.08 2.30
N GLU A 33 -9.33 -4.96 2.64
CA GLU A 33 -10.35 -5.97 2.31
C GLU A 33 -10.45 -6.21 0.81
N LYS A 34 -10.51 -5.14 0.00
CA LYS A 34 -10.53 -5.27 -1.46
C LYS A 34 -9.25 -5.85 -2.03
N TYR A 35 -8.10 -5.57 -1.41
CA TYR A 35 -6.83 -6.13 -1.83
C TYR A 35 -6.76 -7.64 -1.56
N LEU A 36 -7.17 -8.09 -0.37
CA LEU A 36 -7.27 -9.51 -0.04
C LEU A 36 -8.30 -10.24 -0.92
N ALA A 37 -9.43 -9.59 -1.24
CA ALA A 37 -10.41 -10.14 -2.17
C ALA A 37 -9.87 -10.28 -3.61
N LYS A 38 -8.95 -9.39 -4.03
CA LYS A 38 -8.29 -9.46 -5.34
C LYS A 38 -7.22 -10.54 -5.39
N TYR A 39 -6.57 -10.81 -4.26
CA TYR A 39 -5.48 -11.78 -4.13
C TYR A 39 -5.77 -12.76 -2.98
N PRO A 40 -6.79 -13.63 -3.12
CA PRO A 40 -7.23 -14.51 -2.03
C PRO A 40 -6.19 -15.56 -1.64
N ASP A 41 -5.28 -15.92 -2.55
CA ASP A 41 -4.23 -16.91 -2.32
C ASP A 41 -2.98 -16.31 -1.63
N LEU A 42 -2.96 -14.99 -1.37
CA LEU A 42 -1.84 -14.33 -0.73
C LEU A 42 -1.88 -14.62 0.78
N GLN A 43 -0.98 -15.47 1.27
CA GLN A 43 -0.80 -15.69 2.71
C GLN A 43 -0.02 -14.51 3.32
N ILE A 44 -0.73 -13.42 3.60
CA ILE A 44 -0.17 -12.21 4.20
C ILE A 44 -0.84 -11.92 5.54
N GLN A 45 -0.06 -11.52 6.53
CA GLN A 45 -0.64 -11.08 7.80
C GLN A 45 -1.40 -9.76 7.60
N GLU A 46 -2.68 -9.75 7.96
CA GLU A 46 -3.55 -8.58 7.74
C GLU A 46 -3.06 -7.32 8.46
N THR A 47 -2.56 -7.47 9.68
CA THR A 47 -2.00 -6.37 10.49
C THR A 47 -0.78 -5.76 9.84
N TRP A 48 0.08 -6.59 9.25
CA TRP A 48 1.23 -6.16 8.48
C TRP A 48 0.78 -5.37 7.25
N LEU A 49 -0.15 -5.92 6.46
CA LEU A 49 -0.69 -5.26 5.26
C LEU A 49 -1.33 -3.90 5.61
N GLU A 50 -2.08 -3.81 6.71
CA GLU A 50 -2.71 -2.57 7.13
C GLU A 50 -1.69 -1.49 7.52
N ALA A 51 -0.69 -1.86 8.33
CA ALA A 51 0.42 -0.96 8.69
C ALA A 51 1.15 -0.48 7.44
N HIS A 52 1.37 -1.38 6.49
CA HIS A 52 2.05 -1.08 5.24
C HIS A 52 1.25 -0.11 4.37
N ILE A 53 -0.06 -0.35 4.18
CA ILE A 53 -0.95 0.58 3.46
C ILE A 53 -0.88 1.98 4.08
N ARG A 54 -0.94 2.09 5.42
CA ARG A 54 -0.82 3.38 6.14
C ARG A 54 0.49 4.09 5.85
N ASP A 55 1.61 3.36 5.87
CA ASP A 55 2.93 3.93 5.62
C ASP A 55 3.07 4.49 4.20
N VAL A 56 2.57 3.77 3.19
CA VAL A 56 2.57 4.24 1.79
C VAL A 56 1.77 5.54 1.66
N ILE A 57 0.57 5.57 2.23
CA ILE A 57 -0.33 6.73 2.17
C ILE A 57 0.30 7.93 2.87
N ASN A 58 0.76 7.75 4.11
CA ASN A 58 1.37 8.82 4.90
C ASN A 58 2.57 9.44 4.17
N ARG A 59 3.36 8.62 3.49
CA ARG A 59 4.52 9.08 2.74
C ARG A 59 4.09 9.85 1.49
N PHE A 60 3.13 9.34 0.72
CA PHE A 60 2.58 10.07 -0.42
C PHE A 60 1.96 11.41 -0.01
N VAL A 61 1.18 11.45 1.07
CA VAL A 61 0.62 12.71 1.60
C VAL A 61 1.73 13.71 1.94
N ARG A 62 2.86 13.23 2.48
CA ARG A 62 4.01 14.09 2.85
C ARG A 62 4.84 14.54 1.64
N THR A 63 5.04 13.69 0.63
CA THR A 63 6.01 13.93 -0.46
C THR A 63 5.36 14.22 -1.81
N GLY A 64 4.06 13.99 -1.96
CA GLY A 64 3.36 13.97 -3.25
C GLY A 64 3.79 12.84 -4.19
N SER A 65 4.63 11.90 -3.74
CA SER A 65 5.19 10.84 -4.59
C SER A 65 5.63 9.61 -3.81
N VAL A 66 5.26 8.43 -4.30
CA VAL A 66 5.72 7.14 -3.78
C VAL A 66 7.16 6.79 -4.18
N ASN A 67 7.73 7.53 -5.14
CA ASN A 67 9.11 7.32 -5.60
C ASN A 67 10.14 8.11 -4.77
N ILE A 68 9.69 8.97 -3.86
CA ILE A 68 10.60 9.77 -3.03
C ILE A 68 10.93 8.99 -1.75
N GLY A 69 12.23 8.79 -1.51
CA GLY A 69 12.75 8.12 -0.33
C GLY A 69 12.49 8.88 0.98
N LYS A 70 12.73 8.22 2.12
CA LYS A 70 12.52 8.79 3.47
C LYS A 70 13.49 9.95 3.75
N PHE A 71 14.64 9.91 3.11
CA PHE A 71 15.73 10.88 3.15
C PHE A 71 16.39 10.95 1.75
N PRO A 72 17.18 11.99 1.43
CA PRO A 72 17.89 12.10 0.15
C PRO A 72 18.78 10.87 -0.08
N GLY A 73 18.55 10.14 -1.18
CA GLY A 73 19.27 8.91 -1.51
C GLY A 73 18.82 7.65 -0.76
N GLY A 74 17.80 7.74 0.10
CA GLY A 74 17.18 6.58 0.74
C GLY A 74 16.25 5.81 -0.19
N PRO A 75 15.93 4.55 0.14
CA PRO A 75 15.04 3.74 -0.68
C PRO A 75 13.67 4.40 -0.80
N SER A 76 13.14 4.38 -2.02
CA SER A 76 11.77 4.78 -2.31
C SER A 76 10.79 3.91 -1.54
N VAL A 77 9.56 4.39 -1.38
CA VAL A 77 8.48 3.56 -0.82
C VAL A 77 8.32 2.29 -1.65
N PHE A 78 8.44 2.42 -2.97
CA PHE A 78 8.41 1.30 -3.89
C PHE A 78 9.47 0.23 -3.58
N GLU A 79 10.71 0.62 -3.32
CA GLU A 79 11.80 -0.31 -3.00
C GLU A 79 11.63 -0.99 -1.64
N GLU A 80 11.26 -0.24 -0.60
CA GLU A 80 10.99 -0.81 0.74
C GLU A 80 9.87 -1.87 0.67
N ILE A 81 8.78 -1.60 -0.05
CA ILE A 81 7.66 -2.55 -0.19
C ILE A 81 8.07 -3.80 -0.99
N VAL A 82 8.83 -3.61 -2.07
CA VAL A 82 9.28 -4.76 -2.89
C VAL A 82 10.15 -5.68 -2.06
N ASP A 83 11.03 -5.13 -1.23
CA ASP A 83 11.89 -5.94 -0.36
C ASP A 83 11.10 -6.62 0.76
N ASP A 84 10.11 -5.94 1.36
CA ASP A 84 9.26 -6.57 2.37
C ASP A 84 8.38 -7.69 1.79
N LEU A 85 7.79 -7.49 0.60
CA LEU A 85 7.02 -8.53 -0.10
C LEU A 85 7.90 -9.69 -0.55
N ARG A 86 9.16 -9.44 -0.91
CA ARG A 86 10.15 -10.50 -1.17
C ARG A 86 10.45 -11.31 0.08
N GLN A 87 10.59 -10.66 1.24
CA GLN A 87 10.79 -11.37 2.51
C GLN A 87 9.60 -12.26 2.85
N ILE A 88 8.37 -11.78 2.63
CA ILE A 88 7.14 -12.57 2.85
C ILE A 88 7.06 -13.75 1.87
N ALA A 89 7.40 -13.56 0.60
CA ALA A 89 7.41 -14.65 -0.37
C ALA A 89 8.50 -15.70 -0.10
N GLN A 90 9.54 -15.37 0.67
CA GLN A 90 10.63 -16.28 1.03
C GLN A 90 10.45 -16.95 2.39
N ASN A 91 9.55 -16.44 3.24
CA ASN A 91 9.16 -17.04 4.52
C ASN A 91 7.61 -17.11 4.58
N PRO A 92 6.99 -18.11 3.92
CA PRO A 92 5.55 -18.34 4.01
C PRO A 92 5.09 -18.66 5.44
#